data_AF-A0A3B3ZVS2-F1
#
_entry.id   AF-A0A3B3ZVS2-F1
#
_cell.length_a   1.000
_cell.length_b   1.000
_cell.length_c   1.000
_cell.angle_alpha   90.00
_cell.angle_beta   90.00
_cell.angle_gamma   90.00
#
_symmetry.space_group_name_H-M   'P 1'
#
loop_
_entity.id
_entity.type
_entity.pdbx_description
1 polymer ?
#
loop_
_entity_poly.entity_id
_entity_poly.type
_entity_poly.pdbx_seq_one_letter_code
_entity_poly.pdbx_strand_id
1 'polypeptide(L)'
;MIVGVCPRVGVWASGRGVWQLFGGVCRHHHCSGPSLRYIPRRAVLYCPGNDERKLRKLASLDVDCAVLDCEDGVALSKKTEARETIPRMLAELDLGRTERCVRVNSVSSGLADADLQVLLQGPVLPPAIMLPKVENTDEVRWVRAVIVFKNVPLPFSSALLSYKYSPTCSWGRSRAGLRIF
;
A
#
# COMPACT_ATOMS: atom_id res chain seq x y z
N MET A 1 26.89 34.56 -22.28
CA MET A 1 27.91 33.81 -21.53
C MET A 1 27.41 32.38 -21.37
N ILE A 2 28.14 31.46 -22.02
CA ILE A 2 28.25 30.00 -21.78
C ILE A 2 26.96 29.17 -22.00
N VAL A 3 26.60 28.81 -23.24
CA VAL A 3 26.90 27.56 -24.01
C VAL A 3 26.85 26.21 -23.26
N GLY A 4 26.08 25.29 -23.85
CA GLY A 4 26.09 23.85 -23.62
C GLY A 4 24.98 23.21 -24.47
N VAL A 5 25.02 23.32 -25.80
CA VAL A 5 25.59 22.31 -26.71
C VAL A 5 25.18 20.89 -26.31
N CYS A 6 24.13 20.37 -26.93
CA CYS A 6 23.91 18.93 -27.06
C CYS A 6 24.33 18.53 -28.48
N PRO A 7 25.54 17.96 -28.70
CA PRO A 7 25.97 17.52 -30.00
C PRO A 7 25.85 15.99 -30.04
N ARG A 8 24.91 15.45 -30.81
CA ARG A 8 25.16 14.15 -31.44
C ARG A 8 24.31 13.96 -32.70
N VAL A 9 25.06 14.01 -33.80
CA VAL A 9 24.80 13.43 -35.13
C VAL A 9 23.58 13.92 -35.91
N GLY A 10 23.82 15.00 -36.66
CA GLY A 10 23.08 15.34 -37.87
C GLY A 10 24.06 15.62 -39.02
N VAL A 11 24.60 14.56 -39.63
CA VAL A 11 25.16 14.62 -40.98
C VAL A 11 23.98 14.57 -41.93
N TRP A 12 23.72 15.62 -42.70
CA TRP A 12 22.95 15.50 -43.94
C TRP A 12 23.64 16.29 -45.05
N ALA A 13 24.37 15.53 -45.87
CA ALA A 13 24.62 15.88 -47.25
C ALA A 13 23.31 15.71 -48.04
N SER A 14 23.06 16.68 -48.91
CA SER A 14 22.02 16.71 -49.93
C SER A 14 22.12 15.51 -50.89
N GLY A 15 20.99 14.88 -51.24
CA GLY A 15 21.00 13.91 -52.34
C GLY A 15 19.79 12.98 -52.37
N ARG A 16 18.83 13.33 -53.23
CA ARG A 16 17.88 12.48 -53.99
C ARG A 16 17.67 11.02 -53.52
N GLY A 17 16.42 10.75 -53.13
CA GLY A 17 15.72 9.49 -53.43
C GLY A 17 15.97 8.32 -52.48
N VAL A 18 14.89 7.87 -51.82
CA VAL A 18 14.40 6.47 -51.75
C VAL A 18 13.17 6.48 -50.82
N TRP A 19 12.12 5.81 -51.26
CA TRP A 19 10.83 5.69 -50.59
C TRP A 19 10.94 5.05 -49.20
N GLN A 20 10.25 5.60 -48.20
CA GLN A 20 9.86 4.83 -47.01
C GLN A 20 8.61 5.43 -46.37
N LEU A 21 7.53 4.62 -46.37
CA LEU A 21 6.31 4.85 -45.62
C LEU A 21 6.64 4.85 -44.13
N PHE A 22 6.70 6.02 -43.50
CA PHE A 22 6.74 6.10 -42.05
C PHE A 22 5.32 6.03 -41.49
N GLY A 23 4.93 4.83 -41.06
CA GLY A 23 3.87 4.67 -40.06
C GLY A 23 4.27 5.45 -38.82
N GLY A 24 3.57 6.55 -38.55
CA GLY A 24 3.77 7.37 -37.37
C GLY A 24 3.44 6.59 -36.11
N VAL A 25 4.45 5.95 -35.51
CA VAL A 25 4.33 5.43 -34.15
C VAL A 25 4.30 6.63 -33.21
N CYS A 26 3.13 6.92 -32.66
CA CYS A 26 2.99 7.76 -31.48
C CYS A 26 3.88 7.19 -30.38
N ARG A 27 5.09 7.74 -30.19
CA ARG A 27 5.93 7.41 -29.05
C ARG A 27 5.29 8.04 -27.83
N HIS A 28 4.43 7.28 -27.16
CA HIS A 28 4.05 7.59 -25.80
C HIS A 28 5.33 7.57 -24.97
N HIS A 29 5.83 8.75 -24.62
CA HIS A 29 6.78 8.89 -23.53
C HIS A 29 6.06 8.39 -22.28
N HIS A 30 6.27 7.12 -21.95
CA HIS A 30 5.88 6.57 -20.67
C HIS A 30 6.76 7.26 -19.62
N CYS A 31 6.22 8.26 -18.93
CA CYS A 31 6.78 8.68 -17.66
C CYS A 31 6.79 7.46 -16.75
N SER A 32 7.98 6.99 -16.41
CA SER A 32 8.22 5.88 -15.51
C SER A 32 7.78 6.25 -14.10
N GLY A 33 6.47 6.18 -13.82
CA GLY A 33 5.97 6.12 -12.46
C GLY A 33 6.57 4.89 -11.75
N PRO A 34 6.65 4.88 -10.41
CA PRO A 34 7.17 3.74 -9.67
C PRO A 34 6.45 2.48 -10.13
N SER A 35 7.21 1.50 -10.61
CA SER A 35 6.66 0.21 -11.02
C SER A 35 6.01 -0.42 -9.79
N LEU A 36 4.68 -0.56 -9.82
CA LEU A 36 3.94 -1.30 -8.81
C LEU A 36 4.49 -2.72 -8.76
N ARG A 37 5.34 -3.01 -7.76
CA ARG A 37 5.84 -4.36 -7.52
C ARG A 37 4.64 -5.22 -7.18
N TYR A 38 4.35 -6.21 -8.03
CA TYR A 38 3.28 -7.15 -7.77
C TYR A 38 3.66 -8.01 -6.56
N ILE A 39 2.86 -7.92 -5.49
CA ILE A 39 2.98 -8.76 -4.30
C ILE A 39 1.88 -9.82 -4.40
N PRO A 40 2.21 -11.11 -4.53
CA PRO A 40 1.21 -12.16 -4.53
C PRO A 40 0.48 -12.19 -3.19
N ARG A 41 -0.86 -12.32 -3.21
CA ARG A 41 -1.72 -12.43 -2.02
C ARG A 41 -2.70 -13.58 -2.19
N ARG A 42 -2.21 -14.79 -2.50
CA ARG A 42 -3.07 -15.97 -2.72
C ARG A 42 -3.56 -16.54 -1.39
N ALA A 43 -2.74 -16.43 -0.35
CA ALA A 43 -3.06 -16.85 1.01
C ALA A 43 -2.81 -15.71 2.00
N VAL A 44 -3.86 -15.35 2.75
CA VAL A 44 -3.82 -14.32 3.79
C VAL A 44 -4.04 -14.99 5.14
N LEU A 45 -3.02 -14.98 5.99
CA LEU A 45 -3.08 -15.60 7.32
C LEU A 45 -3.37 -14.55 8.38
N TYR A 46 -4.49 -14.71 9.09
CA TYR A 46 -4.84 -13.87 10.23
C TYR A 46 -4.22 -14.41 11.51
N CYS A 47 -3.52 -13.53 12.23
CA CYS A 47 -2.91 -13.83 13.52
C CYS A 47 -3.33 -12.77 14.55
N PRO A 48 -3.86 -13.16 15.72
CA PRO A 48 -4.24 -12.20 16.74
C PRO A 48 -3.00 -11.47 17.28
N GLY A 49 -3.09 -10.14 17.38
CA GLY A 49 -1.98 -9.27 17.79
C GLY A 49 -1.53 -9.41 19.24
N ASN A 50 -2.36 -10.01 20.10
CA ASN A 50 -2.07 -10.21 21.52
C ASN A 50 -1.35 -11.54 21.82
N ASP A 51 -1.17 -12.43 20.84
CA ASP A 51 -0.55 -13.76 21.04
C ASP A 51 0.85 -13.79 20.40
N GLU A 52 1.85 -13.37 21.17
CA GLU A 52 3.25 -13.32 20.72
C GLU A 52 3.75 -14.67 20.19
N ARG A 53 3.31 -15.78 20.80
CA ARG A 53 3.74 -17.12 20.38
C ARG A 53 3.28 -17.43 18.96
N LYS A 54 2.06 -17.03 18.61
CA LYS A 54 1.55 -17.19 17.22
C LYS A 54 2.25 -16.24 16.26
N LEU A 55 2.52 -14.99 16.68
CA LEU A 55 3.24 -14.02 15.86
C LEU A 55 4.68 -14.49 15.55
N ARG A 56 5.41 -15.03 16.54
CA ARG A 56 6.75 -15.59 16.31
C ARG A 56 6.75 -16.78 15.36
N LYS A 57 5.66 -17.55 15.32
CA LYS A 57 5.50 -18.65 14.38
C LYS A 57 5.34 -18.18 12.93
N LEU A 58 4.94 -16.92 12.68
CA LEU A 58 4.82 -16.40 11.32
C LEU A 58 6.15 -16.45 10.56
N ALA A 59 7.28 -16.26 11.25
CA ALA A 59 8.60 -16.31 10.63
C ALA A 59 8.98 -17.71 10.09
N SER A 60 8.34 -18.78 10.58
CA SER A 60 8.59 -20.14 10.08
C SER A 60 7.58 -20.60 9.03
N LEU A 61 6.56 -19.80 8.72
CA LEU A 61 5.51 -20.14 7.77
C LEU A 61 5.78 -19.46 6.43
N ASP A 62 5.60 -20.23 5.35
CA ASP A 62 5.63 -19.69 3.99
C ASP A 62 4.24 -19.23 3.56
N VAL A 63 3.88 -17.98 3.89
CA VAL A 63 2.61 -17.36 3.52
C VAL A 63 2.83 -16.12 2.68
N ASP A 64 1.90 -15.83 1.78
CA ASP A 64 2.01 -14.66 0.90
C ASP A 64 1.79 -13.35 1.70
N CYS A 65 0.80 -13.32 2.60
CA CYS A 65 0.50 -12.18 3.46
C CYS A 65 0.12 -12.63 4.88
N ALA A 66 0.70 -11.99 5.89
CA ALA A 66 0.37 -12.18 7.29
C ALA A 66 -0.32 -10.93 7.85
N VAL A 67 -1.54 -11.08 8.33
CA VAL A 67 -2.34 -10.01 8.93
C VAL A 67 -2.26 -10.12 10.46
N LEU A 68 -1.65 -9.12 11.08
CA LEU A 68 -1.65 -8.93 12.52
C LEU A 68 -2.94 -8.20 12.91
N ASP A 69 -3.77 -8.84 13.72
CA ASP A 69 -5.14 -8.43 13.95
C ASP A 69 -5.35 -7.72 15.30
N CYS A 70 -5.93 -6.53 15.28
CA CYS A 70 -6.39 -5.78 16.47
C CYS A 70 -7.92 -5.81 16.67
N GLU A 71 -8.66 -6.37 15.72
CA GLU A 71 -10.12 -6.28 15.67
C GLU A 71 -10.80 -7.52 16.26
N ASP A 72 -11.42 -8.37 15.43
CA ASP A 72 -12.26 -9.47 15.89
C ASP A 72 -11.45 -10.64 16.51
N GLY A 73 -10.16 -10.77 16.17
CA GLY A 73 -9.27 -11.79 16.73
C GLY A 73 -8.77 -11.51 18.15
N VAL A 74 -9.06 -10.32 18.71
CA VAL A 74 -8.58 -9.89 20.01
C VAL A 74 -9.74 -9.51 20.94
N ALA A 75 -9.75 -10.09 22.14
CA ALA A 75 -10.73 -9.74 23.17
C ALA A 75 -10.59 -8.26 23.59
N LEU A 76 -11.71 -7.62 23.97
CA LEU A 76 -11.73 -6.20 24.35
C LEU A 76 -10.71 -5.84 25.44
N SER A 77 -10.53 -6.71 26.45
CA SER A 77 -9.57 -6.53 27.54
C SER A 77 -8.11 -6.56 27.08
N LYS A 78 -7.83 -7.16 25.92
CA LYS A 78 -6.48 -7.35 25.36
C LYS A 78 -6.18 -6.43 24.18
N LYS A 79 -7.08 -5.50 23.82
CA LYS A 79 -6.84 -4.58 22.71
C LYS A 79 -5.65 -3.66 22.97
N THR A 80 -5.48 -3.21 24.21
CA THR A 80 -4.31 -2.40 24.59
C THR A 80 -3.01 -3.21 24.46
N GLU A 81 -3.00 -4.45 24.94
CA GLU A 81 -1.87 -5.37 24.80
C GLU A 81 -1.52 -5.63 23.33
N ALA A 82 -2.52 -5.84 22.46
CA ALA A 82 -2.30 -6.04 21.03
C ALA A 82 -1.66 -4.82 20.35
N ARG A 83 -2.10 -3.60 20.71
CA ARG A 83 -1.53 -2.35 20.17
C ARG A 83 -0.05 -2.19 20.49
N GLU A 84 0.38 -2.60 21.68
CA GLU A 84 1.78 -2.52 22.10
C GLU A 84 2.62 -3.64 21.49
N THR A 85 2.06 -4.84 21.40
CA THR A 85 2.75 -6.02 20.87
C THR A 85 3.02 -5.91 19.38
N ILE A 86 2.06 -5.43 18.58
CA ILE A 86 2.21 -5.40 17.12
C ILE A 86 3.42 -4.58 16.64
N PRO A 87 3.64 -3.31 17.05
CA PRO A 87 4.81 -2.54 16.66
C PRO A 87 6.13 -3.20 17.05
N ARG A 88 6.19 -3.84 18.23
CA ARG A 88 7.38 -4.60 18.68
C ARG A 88 7.64 -5.78 17.74
N MET A 89 6.60 -6.57 17.47
CA MET A 89 6.72 -7.74 16.59
C MET A 89 7.01 -7.35 15.13
N LEU A 90 6.51 -6.22 14.65
CA LEU A 90 6.85 -5.70 13.32
C LEU A 90 8.34 -5.34 13.20
N ALA A 91 8.95 -4.87 14.29
CA ALA A 91 10.37 -4.56 14.35
C ALA A 91 11.26 -5.80 14.53
N GLU A 92 10.81 -6.77 15.33
CA GLU A 92 11.56 -7.98 15.65
C GLU A 92 11.49 -9.05 14.54
N LEU A 93 10.34 -9.20 13.86
CA LEU A 93 10.12 -10.31 12.95
C LEU A 93 10.65 -10.00 11.55
N ASP A 94 11.63 -10.79 11.11
CA ASP A 94 11.92 -10.93 9.69
C ASP A 94 11.00 -11.97 9.05
N LEU A 95 10.12 -11.51 8.16
CA LEU A 95 9.18 -12.37 7.43
C LEU A 95 9.61 -12.58 5.97
N GLY A 96 10.80 -12.13 5.58
CA GLY A 96 11.36 -12.35 4.24
C GLY A 96 10.45 -11.83 3.12
N ARG A 97 9.86 -12.75 2.35
CA ARG A 97 8.98 -12.42 1.21
C ARG A 97 7.54 -12.10 1.61
N THR A 98 7.13 -12.50 2.80
CA THR A 98 5.76 -12.39 3.30
C THR A 98 5.40 -10.92 3.55
N GLU A 99 4.28 -10.47 3.00
CA GLU A 99 3.79 -9.12 3.26
C GLU A 99 3.23 -9.01 4.69
N ARG A 100 3.70 -8.00 5.45
CA ARG A 100 3.18 -7.67 6.78
C ARG A 100 1.99 -6.74 6.64
N CYS A 101 0.81 -7.20 7.03
CA CYS A 101 -0.40 -6.38 7.06
C CYS A 101 -0.88 -6.23 8.49
N VAL A 102 -1.43 -5.07 8.85
CA VAL A 102 -2.07 -4.87 10.15
C VAL A 102 -3.53 -4.53 9.94
N ARG A 103 -4.43 -5.30 10.57
CA ARG A 103 -5.86 -4.99 10.61
C ARG A 103 -6.17 -4.18 11.86
N VAL A 104 -6.53 -2.93 11.67
CA VAL A 104 -6.93 -2.00 12.75
C VAL A 104 -8.39 -2.22 13.12
N ASN A 105 -8.84 -1.62 14.23
CA ASN A 105 -10.27 -1.56 14.56
C ASN A 105 -11.05 -0.67 13.58
N SER A 106 -12.38 -0.85 13.54
CA SER A 106 -13.25 -0.03 12.69
C SER A 106 -13.26 1.43 13.16
N VAL A 107 -13.42 2.38 12.23
CA VAL A 107 -13.51 3.81 12.55
C VAL A 107 -14.72 4.09 13.44
N SER A 108 -15.83 3.40 13.17
CA SER A 108 -17.06 3.44 13.98
C SER A 108 -16.88 2.98 15.44
N SER A 109 -15.86 2.17 15.74
CA SER A 109 -15.59 1.70 17.11
C SER A 109 -14.90 2.75 17.99
N GLY A 110 -14.39 3.84 17.42
CA GLY A 110 -13.60 4.86 18.13
C GLY A 110 -12.18 4.43 18.54
N LEU A 111 -11.82 3.16 18.33
CA LEU A 111 -10.49 2.63 18.70
C LEU A 111 -9.45 2.75 17.58
N ALA A 112 -9.88 3.03 16.35
CA ALA A 112 -9.01 3.10 15.17
C ALA A 112 -7.93 4.19 15.30
N ASP A 113 -8.25 5.33 15.91
CA ASP A 113 -7.30 6.44 16.10
C ASP A 113 -6.14 6.03 17.02
N ALA A 114 -6.45 5.38 18.14
CA ALA A 114 -5.45 4.86 19.06
C ALA A 114 -4.57 3.76 18.41
N ASP A 115 -5.18 2.87 17.61
CA ASP A 115 -4.43 1.85 16.86
C ASP A 115 -3.45 2.50 15.89
N LEU A 116 -3.92 3.45 15.06
CA LEU A 116 -3.10 4.14 14.08
C LEU A 116 -2.03 5.00 14.76
N GLN A 117 -2.33 5.64 15.88
CA GLN A 117 -1.36 6.44 16.61
C GLN A 117 -0.16 5.61 17.05
N VAL A 118 -0.41 4.45 17.66
CA VAL A 118 0.63 3.54 18.15
C VAL A 118 1.40 2.90 17.00
N LEU A 119 0.69 2.45 15.95
CA LEU A 119 1.32 1.84 14.77
C LEU A 119 2.24 2.82 14.03
N LEU A 120 1.80 4.06 13.84
CA LEU A 120 2.56 5.09 13.11
C LEU A 120 3.72 5.67 13.93
N GLN A 121 3.71 5.50 15.25
CA GLN A 121 4.84 5.83 16.13
C GLN A 121 5.87 4.69 16.23
N GLY A 122 5.55 3.51 15.70
CA GLY A 122 6.43 2.35 15.71
C GLY A 122 7.72 2.60 14.90
N PRO A 123 8.83 1.91 15.24
CA PRO A 123 10.09 2.06 14.52
C PRO A 123 10.04 1.51 13.10
N VAL A 124 9.18 0.49 12.87
CA VAL A 124 8.95 -0.13 11.57
C VAL A 124 7.46 -0.03 11.26
N LEU A 125 7.16 0.50 10.07
CA LEU A 125 5.79 0.67 9.62
C LEU A 125 5.36 -0.52 8.76
N PRO A 126 4.11 -0.98 8.90
CA PRO A 126 3.62 -2.05 8.05
C PRO A 126 3.44 -1.55 6.61
N PRO A 127 3.79 -2.36 5.59
CA PRO A 127 3.56 -2.00 4.19
C PRO A 127 2.07 -1.95 3.80
N ALA A 128 1.18 -2.58 4.59
CA ALA A 128 -0.25 -2.59 4.35
C ALA A 128 -1.06 -2.44 5.64
N ILE A 129 -2.11 -1.61 5.61
CA ILE A 129 -3.10 -1.46 6.68
C ILE A 129 -4.46 -1.90 6.13
N MET A 130 -5.14 -2.79 6.86
CA MET A 130 -6.46 -3.29 6.55
C MET A 130 -7.50 -2.62 7.44
N LEU A 131 -8.53 -2.02 6.83
CA LEU A 131 -9.62 -1.33 7.53
C LEU A 131 -10.88 -2.20 7.49
N PRO A 132 -11.38 -2.70 8.63
CA PRO A 132 -12.61 -3.50 8.66
C PRO A 132 -13.86 -2.62 8.67
N LYS A 133 -14.98 -3.20 8.20
CA LYS A 133 -16.35 -2.66 8.34
C LYS A 133 -16.48 -1.21 7.85
N VAL A 134 -15.93 -0.94 6.67
CA VAL A 134 -15.98 0.41 6.08
C VAL A 134 -17.34 0.62 5.44
N GLU A 135 -18.08 1.62 5.92
CA GLU A 135 -19.43 1.92 5.40
C GLU A 135 -19.45 3.15 4.48
N ASN A 136 -18.49 4.06 4.64
CA ASN A 136 -18.40 5.29 3.85
C ASN A 136 -16.97 5.56 3.36
N THR A 137 -16.86 6.18 2.19
CA THR A 137 -15.61 6.69 1.61
C THR A 137 -14.89 7.70 2.51
N ASP A 138 -15.61 8.42 3.38
CA ASP A 138 -15.02 9.38 4.29
C ASP A 138 -14.12 8.73 5.35
N GLU A 139 -14.42 7.49 5.76
CA GLU A 139 -13.56 6.73 6.67
C GLU A 139 -12.19 6.44 6.05
N VAL A 140 -12.19 6.06 4.77
CA VAL A 140 -10.95 5.81 3.99
C VAL A 140 -10.16 7.11 3.83
N ARG A 141 -10.85 8.23 3.55
CA ARG A 141 -10.23 9.56 3.46
C ARG A 141 -9.62 9.99 4.80
N TRP A 142 -10.31 9.72 5.90
CA TRP A 142 -9.83 10.01 7.25
C TRP A 142 -8.55 9.22 7.56
N VAL A 143 -8.54 7.89 7.34
CA VAL A 143 -7.33 7.08 7.56
C VAL A 143 -6.17 7.58 6.69
N ARG A 144 -6.44 7.91 5.42
CA ARG A 144 -5.43 8.50 4.54
C ARG A 144 -4.88 9.80 5.10
N ALA A 145 -5.74 10.69 5.60
CA ALA A 145 -5.33 11.96 6.17
C ALA A 145 -4.46 11.76 7.41
N VAL A 146 -4.82 10.85 8.31
CA VAL A 146 -4.03 10.49 9.50
C VAL A 146 -2.63 10.01 9.11
N ILE A 147 -2.54 9.11 8.13
CA ILE A 147 -1.27 8.55 7.66
C ILE A 147 -0.38 9.64 7.03
N VAL A 148 -0.94 10.51 6.18
CA VAL A 148 -0.20 11.59 5.52
C VAL A 148 0.24 12.66 6.52
N PHE A 149 -0.61 13.03 7.46
CA PHE A 149 -0.34 14.07 8.45
C PHE A 149 0.90 13.76 9.31
N LYS A 150 1.16 12.46 9.57
CA LYS A 150 2.33 12.04 10.37
C LYS A 150 3.65 12.04 9.60
N ASN A 151 3.70 12.59 8.38
CA ASN A 151 4.90 12.71 7.54
C ASN A 151 5.67 11.38 7.38
N VAL A 152 4.95 10.27 7.46
CA VAL A 152 5.50 8.97 7.15
C VAL A 152 5.86 8.97 5.66
N PRO A 153 7.14 8.80 5.26
CA PRO A 153 7.48 8.61 3.86
C PRO A 153 6.82 7.32 3.43
N LEU A 154 5.71 7.45 2.72
CA LEU A 154 4.91 6.31 2.33
C LEU A 154 5.71 5.46 1.34
N PRO A 155 6.07 4.20 1.65
CA PRO A 155 6.30 3.23 0.59
C PRO A 155 4.98 2.89 -0.13
N PHE A 156 3.84 3.34 0.43
CA PHE A 156 2.50 3.11 -0.07
C PHE A 156 2.30 3.74 -1.43
N SER A 157 2.27 2.90 -2.47
CA SER A 157 1.41 3.18 -3.60
C SER A 157 -0.03 2.87 -3.18
N SER A 158 -0.71 3.88 -2.63
CA SER A 158 -2.18 4.01 -2.50
C SER A 158 -3.01 2.71 -2.51
N ALA A 159 -2.97 1.93 -1.42
CA ALA A 159 -3.86 0.78 -1.23
C ALA A 159 -4.44 0.78 0.19
N LEU A 160 -5.66 1.28 0.32
CA LEU A 160 -6.51 1.11 1.51
C LEU A 160 -7.57 0.06 1.15
N LEU A 161 -7.61 -1.05 1.88
CA LEU A 161 -8.65 -2.08 1.74
C LEU A 161 -9.88 -1.69 2.56
N SER A 162 -11.05 -1.74 1.92
CA SER A 162 -12.36 -1.48 2.50
C SER A 162 -13.26 -2.64 2.08
N TYR A 163 -13.54 -3.56 3.01
CA TYR A 163 -14.46 -4.66 2.74
C TYR A 163 -15.91 -4.17 2.91
N LYS A 164 -16.72 -4.37 1.86
CA LYS A 164 -18.13 -3.98 1.59
C LYS A 164 -18.35 -2.58 0.99
N TYR A 165 -18.39 -2.53 -0.35
CA TYR A 165 -19.16 -1.51 -1.08
C TYR A 165 -20.34 -2.17 -1.79
N SER A 166 -21.57 -1.77 -1.43
CA SER A 166 -22.81 -2.22 -2.08
C SER A 166 -23.03 -1.44 -3.38
N PRO A 167 -23.36 -2.07 -4.52
CA PRO A 167 -23.32 -1.44 -5.83
C PRO A 167 -24.64 -0.74 -6.15
N THR A 168 -24.83 0.52 -5.72
CA THR A 168 -25.97 1.34 -6.22
C THR A 168 -25.61 2.76 -6.65
N CYS A 169 -24.37 3.22 -6.51
CA CYS A 169 -24.00 4.59 -6.91
C CYS A 169 -23.23 4.63 -8.24
N SER A 170 -23.93 4.99 -9.31
CA SER A 170 -23.39 5.23 -10.65
C SER A 170 -22.69 6.58 -10.76
N TRP A 171 -21.35 6.65 -10.76
CA TRP A 171 -20.64 7.86 -11.18
C TRP A 171 -19.30 7.59 -11.91
N GLY A 172 -19.23 8.14 -13.13
CA GLY A 172 -18.08 8.83 -13.76
C GLY A 172 -16.69 8.21 -13.74
N ARG A 173 -16.24 7.70 -14.90
CA ARG A 173 -14.83 7.39 -15.19
C ARG A 173 -13.94 8.63 -14.96
N SER A 174 -13.16 8.63 -13.88
CA SER A 174 -11.95 9.45 -13.73
C SER A 174 -10.71 8.56 -13.87
N ARG A 175 -9.74 9.03 -14.67
CA ARG A 175 -8.49 8.34 -15.09
C ARG A 175 -7.44 8.26 -13.98
N ALA A 176 -7.79 7.73 -12.81
CA ALA A 176 -6.81 7.28 -11.83
C ALA A 176 -6.90 5.76 -11.75
N GLY A 177 -5.78 5.06 -12.01
CA GLY A 177 -5.67 3.60 -11.99
C GLY A 177 -5.87 3.03 -10.58
N LEU A 178 -7.12 3.04 -10.13
CA LEU A 178 -7.56 2.55 -8.85
C LEU A 178 -7.72 1.03 -8.94
N ARG A 179 -6.85 0.26 -8.28
CA ARG A 179 -7.05 -1.17 -8.07
C ARG A 179 -7.71 -1.36 -6.71
N ILE A 180 -8.98 -1.72 -6.75
CA ILE A 180 -9.87 -1.96 -5.62
C ILE A 180 -9.77 -3.44 -5.24
N PHE A 181 -9.60 -3.73 -3.95
CA PHE A 181 -10.10 -4.96 -3.30
C PHE A 181 -10.95 -4.53 -2.10
#